data_AF-A0A507EG76-F1
#
_entry.id   AF-A0A507EG76-F1
#
_cell.length_a   1.000
_cell.length_b   1.000
_cell.length_c   1.000
_cell.angle_alpha   90.00
_cell.angle_beta   90.00
_cell.angle_gamma   90.00
#
_symmetry.space_group_name_H-M   'P 1'
#
loop_
_entity.id
_entity.type
_entity.pdbx_description
1 polymer ?
#
loop_
_entity_poly.entity_id
_entity_poly.type
_entity_poly.pdbx_seq_one_letter_code
_entity_poly.pdbx_strand_id
1 'polypeptide(L)'
;MLSHCEITAARSLDTSCRRTAGKAFSATPIRSLKTSVPTYASSRSSSLVVSSPHPTSHIRLIRFQDSADPSLTEIERSWKLHREDVQRWHHAFWQENNKHFVEEKAAFENQVYRKHNRSATPHELSTFYKQYLDTSFDRHAQYNKALWKENTRMLALGLRAELSGLWRATGQIMLGLDMWWHRMSQTIVRVGGGHRAQGITFR
;
A
#
# COMPACT_ATOMS: atom_id res chain seq x y z
N MET A 1 -26.34 43.00 52.51
CA MET A 1 -24.93 43.39 52.78
C MET A 1 -24.13 42.94 51.55
N LEU A 2 -23.87 43.87 50.61
CA LEU A 2 -22.53 44.39 50.25
C LEU A 2 -21.63 43.29 49.69
N SER A 3 -20.98 43.34 48.52
CA SER A 3 -20.68 44.40 47.55
C SER A 3 -20.19 43.76 46.25
N HIS A 4 -20.26 44.52 45.16
CA HIS A 4 -19.61 44.28 43.86
C HIS A 4 -18.08 44.15 43.96
N CYS A 5 -17.48 43.44 43.01
CA CYS A 5 -16.21 43.85 42.40
C CYS A 5 -16.04 43.20 41.00
N GLU A 6 -16.27 44.00 39.95
CA GLU A 6 -15.68 43.80 38.62
C GLU A 6 -14.23 44.28 38.64
N ILE A 7 -13.28 43.55 38.04
CA ILE A 7 -12.11 44.17 37.38
C ILE A 7 -11.76 43.42 36.09
N THR A 8 -11.89 44.18 35.01
CA THR A 8 -11.42 44.06 33.63
C THR A 8 -9.89 43.97 33.51
N ALA A 9 -9.35 43.17 32.58
CA ALA A 9 -8.15 43.54 31.81
C ALA A 9 -7.95 42.64 30.57
N ALA A 10 -8.04 43.28 29.41
CA ALA A 10 -7.64 42.76 28.11
C ALA A 10 -6.11 42.55 28.02
N ARG A 11 -5.67 41.62 27.15
CA ARG A 11 -4.47 41.80 26.33
C ARG A 11 -4.48 40.85 25.13
N SER A 12 -4.74 41.47 23.98
CA SER A 12 -4.37 41.03 22.64
C SER A 12 -2.91 40.54 22.62
N LEU A 13 -2.67 39.37 22.04
CA LEU A 13 -1.38 39.02 21.45
C LEU A 13 -1.60 38.63 20.00
N ASP A 14 -1.48 39.69 19.21
CA ASP A 14 -1.14 39.79 17.81
C ASP A 14 -0.02 38.81 17.41
N THR A 15 -0.38 37.68 16.80
CA THR A 15 0.63 36.79 16.19
C THR A 15 0.95 37.29 14.80
N SER A 16 1.86 38.26 14.76
CA SER A 16 2.49 38.78 13.55
C SER A 16 3.16 37.63 12.76
N CYS A 17 2.52 37.26 11.64
CA CYS A 17 3.04 36.29 10.70
C CYS A 17 4.20 36.93 9.92
N ARG A 18 5.44 36.76 10.40
CA ARG A 18 6.65 37.23 9.72
C ARG A 18 6.87 36.41 8.44
N ARG A 19 6.40 36.95 7.30
CA ARG A 19 6.76 36.49 5.95
C ARG A 19 8.23 36.82 5.71
N THR A 20 9.10 35.82 5.77
CA THR A 20 10.43 35.92 5.15
C THR A 20 10.29 35.65 3.66
N ALA A 21 10.66 36.64 2.86
CA ALA A 21 10.67 36.59 1.40
C ALA A 21 11.63 35.50 0.89
N GLY A 22 11.06 34.41 0.38
CA GLY A 22 11.78 33.46 -0.46
C GLY A 22 11.95 34.05 -1.86
N LYS A 23 13.20 34.03 -2.36
CA LYS A 23 13.55 34.42 -3.72
C LYS A 23 12.69 33.65 -4.73
N ALA A 24 12.05 34.38 -5.63
CA ALA A 24 11.27 33.85 -6.73
C ALA A 24 12.19 33.05 -7.67
N PHE A 25 11.99 31.73 -7.72
CA PHE A 25 12.57 30.89 -8.76
C PHE A 25 11.69 31.04 -10.00
N SER A 26 12.25 31.59 -11.08
CA SER A 26 11.56 31.75 -12.36
C SER A 26 11.19 30.39 -12.93
N ALA A 27 9.90 30.06 -12.90
CA ALA A 27 9.37 28.87 -13.54
C ALA A 27 9.39 29.06 -15.07
N THR A 28 10.27 28.34 -15.76
CA THR A 28 10.16 28.13 -17.20
C THR A 28 8.93 27.27 -17.49
N PRO A 29 8.10 27.59 -18.50
CA PRO A 29 6.93 26.80 -18.83
C PRO A 29 7.37 25.48 -19.47
N ILE A 30 7.11 24.36 -18.78
CA ILE A 30 7.27 23.02 -19.34
C ILE A 30 6.22 22.86 -20.45
N ARG A 31 6.70 22.76 -21.69
CA ARG A 31 5.90 22.45 -22.88
C ARG A 31 5.21 21.10 -22.67
N SER A 32 3.91 21.12 -22.37
CA SER A 32 3.05 19.94 -22.26
C SER A 32 3.01 19.19 -23.60
N LEU A 33 3.73 18.08 -23.68
CA LEU A 33 3.52 17.07 -24.73
C LEU A 33 2.26 16.29 -24.36
N LYS A 34 1.18 16.56 -25.10
CA LYS A 34 -0.06 15.77 -25.04
C LYS A 34 0.19 14.41 -25.68
N THR A 35 0.68 13.46 -24.90
CA THR A 35 0.66 12.05 -25.30
C THR A 35 -0.76 11.55 -25.13
N SER A 36 -1.52 11.45 -26.22
CA SER A 36 -2.82 10.79 -26.24
C SER A 36 -2.61 9.29 -26.04
N VAL A 37 -2.69 8.82 -24.80
CA VAL A 37 -2.71 7.39 -24.49
C VAL A 37 -4.08 6.85 -24.89
N PRO A 38 -4.18 5.82 -25.74
CA PRO A 38 -5.47 5.22 -26.08
C PRO A 38 -6.11 4.66 -24.81
N THR A 39 -7.30 5.16 -24.50
CA THR A 39 -8.10 4.74 -23.35
C THR A 39 -8.63 3.33 -23.59
N TYR A 40 -7.91 2.32 -23.11
CA TYR A 40 -8.53 1.01 -22.90
C TYR A 40 -9.35 1.10 -21.61
N ALA A 41 -10.66 0.93 -21.73
CA ALA A 41 -11.59 0.91 -20.62
C ALA A 41 -11.26 -0.25 -19.67
N SER A 42 -10.51 0.02 -18.60
CA SER A 42 -10.40 -0.85 -17.45
C SER A 42 -11.22 -0.25 -16.31
N SER A 43 -12.51 -0.60 -16.26
CA SER A 43 -13.44 -0.16 -15.22
C SER A 43 -13.26 -0.94 -13.91
N ARG A 44 -12.03 -1.16 -13.45
CA ARG A 44 -11.77 -1.47 -12.04
C ARG A 44 -11.21 -0.20 -11.42
N SER A 45 -12.11 0.65 -10.90
CA SER A 45 -11.72 1.69 -9.96
C SER A 45 -11.21 0.99 -8.69
N SER A 46 -9.94 0.58 -8.71
CA SER A 46 -9.26 0.03 -7.54
C SER A 46 -8.75 1.19 -6.69
N SER A 47 -9.65 2.06 -6.25
CA SER A 47 -9.28 3.07 -5.27
C SER A 47 -8.88 2.32 -4.00
N LEU A 48 -7.58 2.28 -3.72
CA LEU A 48 -7.04 1.69 -2.50
C LEU A 48 -7.66 2.41 -1.31
N VAL A 49 -8.48 1.72 -0.52
CA VAL A 49 -9.10 2.30 0.68
C VAL A 49 -8.14 2.11 1.84
N VAL A 50 -7.69 3.23 2.41
CA VAL A 50 -6.75 3.28 3.53
C VAL A 50 -7.43 3.96 4.71
N SER A 51 -7.30 3.37 5.91
CA SER A 51 -7.87 3.93 7.13
C SER A 51 -7.10 5.16 7.62
N SER A 52 -7.72 5.90 8.54
CA SER A 52 -6.99 6.82 9.43
C SER A 52 -5.95 6.06 10.26
N PRO A 53 -4.90 6.73 10.76
CA PRO A 53 -3.94 6.13 11.68
C PRO A 53 -4.64 5.59 12.92
N HIS A 54 -4.25 4.38 13.35
CA HIS A 54 -4.80 3.81 14.57
C HIS A 54 -4.25 4.53 15.82
N PRO A 55 -5.07 4.79 16.87
CA PRO A 55 -4.67 5.62 18.01
C PRO A 55 -3.47 5.09 18.81
N THR A 56 -3.29 3.76 18.87
CA THR A 56 -2.18 3.15 19.64
C THR A 56 -1.00 2.74 18.76
N SER A 57 -1.21 1.89 17.75
CA SER A 57 -0.15 1.43 16.85
C SER A 57 0.34 2.47 15.84
N HIS A 58 -0.40 3.56 15.58
CA HIS A 58 -0.12 4.57 14.54
C HIS A 58 -0.07 4.03 13.10
N ILE A 59 -0.34 2.75 12.88
CA ILE A 59 -0.36 2.12 11.55
C ILE A 59 -1.69 2.43 10.85
N ARG A 60 -1.62 2.67 9.53
CA ARG A 60 -2.79 2.79 8.64
C ARG A 60 -3.13 1.43 8.06
N LEU A 61 -4.37 0.98 8.22
CA LEU A 61 -4.84 -0.29 7.69
C LEU A 61 -5.34 -0.11 6.26
N ILE A 62 -4.92 -1.03 5.39
CA ILE A 62 -5.37 -1.09 4.01
C ILE A 62 -6.53 -2.09 3.93
N ARG A 63 -7.63 -1.70 3.28
CA ARG A 63 -8.70 -2.62 2.95
C ARG A 63 -8.37 -3.32 1.63
N PHE A 64 -8.21 -4.63 1.69
CA PHE A 64 -8.08 -5.46 0.51
C PHE A 64 -9.48 -5.75 -0.08
N GLN A 65 -9.54 -6.01 -1.38
CA GLN A 65 -10.76 -6.51 -2.02
C GLN A 65 -11.12 -7.87 -1.41
N ASP A 66 -12.41 -8.09 -1.15
CA ASP A 66 -12.90 -9.28 -0.44
C ASP A 66 -12.30 -10.57 -1.02
N SER A 67 -11.62 -11.32 -0.14
CA SER A 67 -10.99 -12.60 -0.47
C SER A 67 -12.01 -13.72 -0.74
N ALA A 68 -13.28 -13.48 -0.40
CA ALA A 68 -14.42 -14.35 -0.66
C ALA A 68 -14.96 -14.25 -2.11
N ASP A 69 -14.38 -13.40 -2.95
CA ASP A 69 -14.74 -13.32 -4.36
C ASP A 69 -14.55 -14.69 -5.05
N PRO A 70 -15.63 -15.29 -5.61
CA PRO A 70 -15.57 -16.61 -6.24
C PRO A 70 -14.77 -16.62 -7.54
N SER A 71 -14.49 -15.45 -8.14
CA SER A 71 -13.67 -15.34 -9.35
C SER A 71 -12.17 -15.54 -9.10
N LEU A 72 -11.73 -15.48 -7.84
CA LEU A 72 -10.33 -15.64 -7.47
C LEU A 72 -9.90 -17.09 -7.53
N THR A 73 -8.73 -17.32 -8.12
CA THR A 73 -8.03 -18.60 -7.99
C THR A 73 -7.56 -18.82 -6.57
N GLU A 74 -7.30 -20.08 -6.23
CA GLU A 74 -6.79 -20.44 -4.90
C GLU A 74 -5.44 -19.76 -4.58
N ILE A 75 -4.59 -19.54 -5.59
CA ILE A 75 -3.30 -18.86 -5.41
C ILE A 75 -3.51 -17.36 -5.14
N GLU A 76 -4.41 -16.70 -5.87
CA GLU A 76 -4.75 -15.29 -5.62
C GLU A 76 -5.43 -15.10 -4.27
N ARG A 77 -6.33 -16.02 -3.90
CA ARG A 77 -7.01 -16.02 -2.59
C ARG A 77 -6.00 -16.18 -1.45
N SER A 78 -5.13 -17.18 -1.52
CA SER A 78 -4.10 -17.41 -0.50
C SER A 78 -3.11 -16.24 -0.40
N TRP A 79 -2.75 -15.61 -1.52
CA TRP A 79 -1.93 -14.39 -1.50
C TRP A 79 -2.64 -13.24 -0.79
N LYS A 80 -3.92 -12.98 -1.11
CA LYS A 80 -4.72 -11.93 -0.45
C LYS A 80 -4.88 -12.16 1.06
N LEU A 81 -5.26 -13.38 1.46
CA LEU A 81 -5.37 -13.76 2.87
C LEU A 81 -4.05 -13.58 3.61
N HIS A 82 -2.94 -13.97 2.98
CA HIS A 82 -1.62 -13.79 3.57
C HIS A 82 -1.26 -12.31 3.79
N ARG A 83 -1.63 -11.41 2.86
CA ARG A 83 -1.45 -9.96 3.04
C ARG A 83 -2.25 -9.43 4.23
N GLU A 84 -3.49 -9.89 4.38
CA GLU A 84 -4.34 -9.53 5.52
C GLU A 84 -3.75 -10.02 6.85
N ASP A 85 -3.26 -11.27 6.89
CA ASP A 85 -2.60 -11.85 8.06
C ASP A 85 -1.37 -11.04 8.47
N VAL A 86 -0.49 -10.74 7.50
CA VAL A 86 0.73 -9.96 7.75
C VAL A 86 0.38 -8.54 8.22
N GLN A 87 -0.65 -7.91 7.65
CA GLN A 87 -1.11 -6.60 8.11
C GLN A 87 -1.64 -6.65 9.55
N ARG A 88 -2.44 -7.66 9.91
CA ARG A 88 -2.94 -7.84 11.28
C ARG A 88 -1.79 -8.08 12.26
N TRP A 89 -0.86 -8.96 11.91
CA TRP A 89 0.31 -9.25 12.72
C TRP A 89 1.19 -8.00 12.93
N HIS A 90 1.48 -7.26 11.85
CA HIS A 90 2.25 -6.02 11.90
C HIS A 90 1.58 -4.98 12.79
N HIS A 91 0.27 -4.81 12.66
CA HIS A 91 -0.51 -3.91 13.49
C HIS A 91 -0.46 -4.30 14.98
N ALA A 92 -0.69 -5.57 15.29
CA ALA A 92 -0.68 -6.09 16.65
C ALA A 92 0.70 -5.90 17.32
N PHE A 93 1.79 -6.17 16.59
CA PHE A 93 3.14 -5.92 17.07
C PHE A 93 3.35 -4.45 17.46
N TRP A 94 2.98 -3.51 16.58
CA TRP A 94 3.15 -2.08 16.86
C TRP A 94 2.21 -1.55 17.94
N GLN A 95 1.02 -2.14 18.07
CA GLN A 95 0.12 -1.81 19.17
C GLN A 95 0.75 -2.16 20.51
N GLU A 96 1.27 -3.38 20.65
CA GLU A 96 1.90 -3.85 21.88
C GLU A 96 3.22 -3.11 22.16
N ASN A 97 4.07 -2.93 21.15
CA ASN A 97 5.35 -2.23 21.31
C ASN A 97 5.14 -0.77 21.76
N ASN A 98 4.15 -0.07 21.20
CA ASN A 98 3.87 1.31 21.59
C ASN A 98 3.28 1.39 23.00
N LYS A 99 2.44 0.42 23.38
CA LYS A 99 1.93 0.32 24.75
C LYS A 99 3.08 0.15 25.76
N HIS A 100 3.96 -0.81 25.49
CA HIS A 100 5.14 -1.07 26.31
C HIS A 100 6.04 0.18 26.44
N PHE A 101 6.27 0.89 25.33
CA PHE A 101 7.06 2.13 25.35
C PHE A 101 6.43 3.21 26.24
N VAL A 102 5.10 3.42 26.12
CA VAL A 102 4.38 4.42 26.93
C VAL A 102 4.44 4.07 28.42
N GLU A 103 4.28 2.78 28.75
CA GLU A 103 4.36 2.28 30.13
C GLU A 103 5.75 2.49 30.73
N GLU A 104 6.82 2.12 30.03
CA GLU A 104 8.19 2.29 30.51
C GLU A 104 8.60 3.77 30.62
N LYS A 105 8.18 4.60 29.66
CA LYS A 105 8.41 6.04 29.72
C LYS A 105 7.72 6.67 30.93
N ALA A 106 6.47 6.31 31.19
CA ALA A 106 5.73 6.79 32.35
C ALA A 106 6.37 6.30 33.67
N ALA A 107 6.83 5.05 33.72
CA ALA A 107 7.55 4.51 34.87
C ALA A 107 8.86 5.29 35.13
N PHE A 108 9.62 5.61 34.08
CA PHE A 108 10.84 6.41 34.18
C PHE A 108 10.55 7.84 34.68
N GLU A 109 9.57 8.52 34.10
CA GLU A 109 9.17 9.87 34.52
C GLU A 109 8.74 9.90 35.99
N ASN A 110 7.96 8.90 36.43
CA ASN A 110 7.57 8.73 37.83
C ASN A 110 8.78 8.48 38.74
N GLN A 111 9.77 7.69 38.29
CA GLN A 111 10.99 7.44 39.05
C GLN A 111 11.80 8.73 39.25
N VAL A 112 11.95 9.54 38.19
CA VAL A 112 12.64 10.83 38.25
C VAL A 112 11.90 11.80 39.16
N TYR A 113 10.57 11.87 39.05
CA TYR A 113 9.75 12.70 39.92
C TYR A 113 9.91 12.32 41.39
N ARG A 114 9.90 11.03 41.73
CA ARG A 114 10.08 10.58 43.12
C ARG A 114 11.48 10.86 43.68
N LYS A 115 12.51 10.86 42.83
CA LYS A 115 13.91 11.12 43.25
C LYS A 115 14.24 12.59 43.38
N HIS A 116 13.73 13.43 42.48
CA HIS A 116 14.14 14.83 42.35
C HIS A 116 13.01 15.85 42.54
N ASN A 117 11.77 15.39 42.75
CA ASN A 117 10.56 16.21 42.88
C ASN A 117 10.36 17.19 41.71
N ARG A 118 10.78 16.79 40.51
CA ARG A 118 10.66 17.55 39.25
C ARG A 118 10.41 16.64 38.07
N SER A 119 9.94 17.21 36.96
CA SER A 119 9.84 16.50 35.67
C SER A 119 11.22 16.08 35.14
N ALA A 120 11.23 15.06 34.28
CA ALA A 120 12.45 14.57 33.65
C ALA A 120 13.08 15.63 32.73
N THR A 121 14.39 15.83 32.87
CA THR A 121 15.15 16.72 31.99
C THR A 121 15.38 16.07 30.63
N PRO A 122 15.62 16.85 29.56
CA PRO A 122 15.95 16.29 28.24
C PRO A 122 17.16 15.35 28.25
N HIS A 123 18.16 15.61 29.10
CA HIS A 123 19.32 14.74 29.23
C HIS A 123 18.96 13.35 29.82
N GLU A 124 18.13 13.34 30.87
CA GLU A 124 17.64 12.10 31.48
C GLU A 124 16.77 11.31 30.50
N LEU A 125 15.87 11.99 29.79
CA LEU A 125 15.05 11.37 28.74
C LEU A 125 15.91 10.80 27.60
N SER A 126 16.97 11.50 27.20
CA SER A 126 17.91 10.99 26.19
C SER A 126 18.59 9.69 26.65
N THR A 127 19.00 9.63 27.91
CA THR A 127 19.59 8.42 28.50
C THR A 127 18.57 7.28 28.56
N PHE A 128 17.33 7.57 28.97
CA PHE A 128 16.23 6.61 28.92
C PHE A 128 16.00 6.08 27.50
N TYR A 129 15.92 6.95 26.49
CA TYR A 129 15.70 6.50 25.11
C TYR A 129 16.80 5.60 24.61
N LYS A 130 18.06 5.89 24.92
CA LYS A 130 19.17 4.99 24.58
C LYS A 130 19.00 3.63 25.25
N GLN A 131 18.74 3.60 26.56
CA GLN A 131 18.55 2.35 27.30
C GLN A 131 17.34 1.55 26.80
N TYR A 132 16.23 2.21 26.48
CA TYR A 132 15.06 1.59 25.89
C TYR A 132 15.39 0.93 24.55
N LEU A 133 16.16 1.61 23.70
CA LEU A 133 16.57 1.05 22.41
C LEU A 133 17.51 -0.14 22.56
N ASP A 134 18.47 -0.05 23.49
CA ASP A 134 19.41 -1.14 23.78
C ASP A 134 18.67 -2.39 24.31
N THR A 135 17.70 -2.21 25.20
CA THR A 135 16.91 -3.32 25.79
C THR A 135 15.88 -3.91 24.85
N SER A 136 15.27 -3.10 23.98
CA SER A 136 14.29 -3.55 22.99
C SER A 136 14.92 -4.06 21.68
N PHE A 137 16.25 -4.00 21.56
CA PHE A 137 16.98 -4.35 20.35
C PHE A 137 16.63 -5.76 19.85
N ASP A 138 16.72 -6.77 20.72
CA ASP A 138 16.45 -8.17 20.33
C ASP A 138 15.02 -8.38 19.86
N ARG A 139 14.05 -7.72 20.51
CA ARG A 139 12.63 -7.76 20.12
C ARG A 139 12.45 -7.19 18.72
N HIS A 140 13.07 -6.05 18.42
CA HIS A 140 13.02 -5.44 17.10
C HIS A 140 13.79 -6.25 16.05
N ALA A 141 14.91 -6.87 16.41
CA ALA A 141 15.67 -7.75 15.52
C ALA A 141 14.85 -8.99 15.12
N GLN A 142 14.18 -9.63 16.08
CA GLN A 142 13.28 -10.77 15.83
C GLN A 142 12.10 -10.36 14.96
N TYR A 143 11.48 -9.21 15.26
CA TYR A 143 10.41 -8.65 14.44
C TYR A 143 10.86 -8.39 13.00
N ASN A 144 12.01 -7.75 12.79
CA ASN A 144 12.53 -7.46 11.46
C ASN A 144 12.81 -8.75 10.68
N LYS A 145 13.40 -9.75 11.34
CA LYS A 145 13.61 -11.08 10.74
C LYS A 145 12.29 -11.72 10.29
N ALA A 146 11.26 -11.67 11.14
CA ALA A 146 9.93 -12.17 10.80
C ALA A 146 9.31 -11.38 9.64
N LEU A 147 9.40 -10.05 9.66
CA LEU A 147 8.88 -9.20 8.60
C LEU A 147 9.51 -9.52 7.24
N TRP A 148 10.84 -9.70 7.19
CA TRP A 148 11.53 -10.12 5.96
C TRP A 148 11.08 -11.49 5.46
N LYS A 149 10.90 -12.44 6.37
CA LYS A 149 10.38 -13.77 6.04
C LYS A 149 8.97 -13.70 5.44
N GLU A 150 8.08 -12.89 6.03
CA GLU A 150 6.72 -12.77 5.52
C GLU A 150 6.66 -11.98 4.20
N ASN A 151 7.49 -10.94 4.05
CA ASN A 151 7.57 -10.19 2.79
C ASN A 151 8.08 -11.04 1.63
N THR A 152 9.11 -11.87 1.86
CA THR A 152 9.64 -12.78 0.82
C THR A 152 8.61 -13.84 0.44
N ARG A 153 7.87 -14.40 1.41
CA ARG A 153 6.75 -15.31 1.16
C ARG A 153 5.63 -14.64 0.35
N MET A 154 5.27 -13.41 0.71
CA MET A 154 4.25 -12.62 0.03
C MET A 154 4.63 -12.32 -1.43
N LEU A 155 5.90 -12.00 -1.70
CA LEU A 155 6.41 -11.79 -3.06
C LEU A 155 6.35 -13.09 -3.88
N ALA A 156 6.74 -14.22 -3.30
CA ALA A 156 6.69 -15.52 -3.99
C ALA A 156 5.25 -15.92 -4.36
N LEU A 157 4.29 -15.74 -3.44
CA LEU A 157 2.88 -16.00 -3.69
C LEU A 157 2.30 -15.07 -4.76
N GLY A 158 2.61 -13.77 -4.68
CA GLY A 158 2.18 -12.79 -5.68
C GLY A 158 2.72 -13.10 -7.06
N LEU A 159 4.02 -13.39 -7.17
CA LEU A 159 4.64 -13.79 -8.43
C LEU A 159 3.99 -15.04 -9.02
N ARG A 160 3.72 -16.06 -8.18
CA ARG A 160 3.05 -17.29 -8.60
C ARG A 160 1.62 -17.02 -9.10
N ALA A 161 0.88 -16.13 -8.42
CA ALA A 161 -0.47 -15.73 -8.83
C ALA A 161 -0.45 -15.09 -10.23
N GLU A 162 0.44 -14.11 -10.45
CA GLU A 162 0.59 -13.41 -11.72
C GLU A 162 0.99 -14.36 -12.86
N LEU A 163 2.00 -15.21 -12.64
CA LEU A 163 2.41 -16.21 -13.62
C LEU A 163 1.29 -17.18 -13.97
N SER A 164 0.47 -17.58 -12.99
CA SER A 164 -0.69 -18.44 -13.24
C SER A 164 -1.79 -17.74 -14.05
N GLY A 165 -1.95 -16.42 -13.88
CA GLY A 165 -2.84 -15.61 -14.71
C GLY A 165 -2.36 -15.53 -16.15
N LEU A 166 -1.07 -15.24 -16.35
CA LEU A 166 -0.45 -15.17 -17.67
C LEU A 166 -0.54 -16.50 -18.43
N TRP A 167 -0.25 -17.62 -17.77
CA TRP A 167 -0.35 -18.95 -18.38
C TRP A 167 -1.77 -19.30 -18.85
N ARG A 168 -2.80 -18.90 -18.09
CA ARG A 168 -4.20 -19.11 -18.49
C ARG A 168 -4.57 -18.24 -19.70
N ALA A 169 -4.11 -16.99 -19.70
CA ALA A 169 -4.37 -16.07 -20.80
C ALA A 169 -3.71 -16.53 -22.12
N THR A 170 -2.47 -17.01 -22.07
CA THR A 170 -1.78 -17.53 -23.27
C THR A 170 -2.42 -18.81 -23.80
N GLY A 171 -2.86 -19.71 -22.91
CA GLY A 171 -3.60 -20.92 -23.30
C GLY A 171 -4.91 -20.59 -24.04
N GLN A 172 -5.65 -19.58 -23.58
CA GLN A 172 -6.88 -19.12 -24.27
C GLN A 172 -6.58 -18.51 -25.64
N ILE A 173 -5.49 -17.75 -25.77
CA ILE A 173 -5.07 -17.16 -27.06
C ILE A 173 -4.69 -18.26 -28.06
N MET A 174 -3.96 -19.28 -27.61
CA MET A 174 -3.54 -20.40 -28.47
C MET A 174 -4.74 -21.23 -28.96
N LEU A 175 -5.68 -21.55 -28.07
CA LEU A 175 -6.92 -22.24 -28.45
C LEU A 175 -7.78 -21.39 -29.41
N GLY A 176 -7.82 -20.07 -29.22
CA GLY A 176 -8.52 -19.16 -30.12
C GLY A 176 -7.91 -19.10 -31.53
N LEU A 177 -6.57 -19.06 -31.62
CA LEU A 177 -5.83 -19.11 -32.88
C LEU A 177 -6.03 -20.43 -33.61
N ASP A 178 -6.01 -21.55 -32.89
CA ASP A 178 -6.24 -22.89 -33.45
C ASP A 178 -7.67 -23.05 -33.99
N MET A 179 -8.68 -22.62 -33.22
CA MET A 179 -10.08 -22.59 -33.69
C MET A 179 -10.26 -21.67 -34.90
N TRP A 180 -9.61 -20.50 -34.92
CA TRP A 180 -9.65 -19.60 -36.07
C TRP A 180 -9.03 -20.24 -37.31
N TRP A 181 -7.87 -20.88 -37.17
CA TRP A 181 -7.19 -21.59 -38.26
C TRP A 181 -8.01 -22.77 -38.81
N HIS A 182 -8.60 -23.57 -37.92
CA HIS A 182 -9.51 -24.66 -38.30
C HIS A 182 -10.76 -24.16 -39.02
N ARG A 183 -11.35 -23.04 -38.58
CA ARG A 183 -12.50 -22.44 -39.26
C ARG A 183 -12.16 -21.89 -40.64
N MET A 184 -11.00 -21.23 -40.79
CA MET A 184 -10.54 -20.69 -42.06
C MET A 184 -10.17 -21.78 -43.08
N SER A 185 -9.56 -22.88 -42.64
CA SER A 185 -9.20 -24.00 -43.52
C SER A 185 -10.43 -24.69 -44.12
N GLN A 186 -11.52 -24.84 -43.37
CA GLN A 186 -12.77 -25.40 -43.91
C GLN A 186 -13.48 -24.47 -44.91
N THR A 187 -13.37 -23.15 -44.75
CA THR A 187 -13.94 -22.20 -45.74
C THR A 187 -13.16 -22.18 -47.06
N ILE A 188 -11.85 -22.42 -47.05
CA ILE A 188 -11.01 -22.43 -48.27
C ILE A 188 -11.33 -23.66 -49.14
N VAL A 189 -11.59 -24.82 -48.54
CA VAL A 189 -11.92 -26.06 -49.28
C VAL A 189 -13.27 -25.96 -50.03
N ARG A 190 -14.20 -25.11 -49.56
CA ARG A 190 -15.53 -24.98 -50.19
C ARG A 190 -15.55 -24.09 -51.44
N VAL A 191 -14.49 -23.30 -51.67
CA VAL A 191 -14.38 -22.38 -52.83
C VAL A 191 -13.54 -22.98 -53.98
N GLY A 192 -12.75 -24.03 -53.73
CA GLY A 192 -11.81 -24.59 -54.71
C GLY A 192 -12.33 -25.72 -55.63
N GLY A 193 -13.59 -26.15 -55.50
CA GLY A 193 -14.11 -27.37 -56.14
C GLY A 193 -14.67 -27.25 -57.56
N GLY A 194 -14.42 -26.17 -58.31
CA GLY A 194 -15.23 -25.84 -59.49
C GLY A 194 -14.53 -25.21 -60.68
N HIS A 195 -13.41 -25.75 -61.18
CA HIS A 195 -12.95 -25.42 -62.54
C HIS A 195 -12.65 -26.69 -63.36
N ARG A 196 -13.63 -27.05 -64.19
CA ARG A 196 -13.55 -28.07 -65.24
C ARG A 196 -12.79 -27.47 -66.42
N ALA A 197 -11.57 -27.94 -66.70
CA ALA A 197 -10.80 -27.52 -67.85
C ALA A 197 -11.50 -27.97 -69.15
N GLN A 198 -11.89 -27.03 -70.00
CA GLN A 198 -12.32 -27.33 -71.38
C GLN A 198 -11.08 -27.31 -72.27
N GLY A 199 -10.74 -28.46 -72.84
CA GLY A 199 -9.64 -28.60 -73.79
C GLY A 199 -9.96 -27.92 -75.12
N ILE A 200 -9.07 -27.06 -75.58
CA ILE A 200 -9.11 -26.44 -76.91
C ILE A 200 -8.38 -27.38 -77.86
N THR A 201 -9.10 -27.97 -78.82
CA THR A 201 -8.51 -28.70 -79.94
C THR A 201 -8.16 -27.72 -81.05
N PHE A 202 -6.89 -27.64 -81.44
CA PHE A 202 -6.48 -26.97 -82.67
C PHE A 202 -6.77 -27.86 -83.87
N ARG A 203 -7.32 -27.26 -84.93
CA ARG A 203 -7.67 -27.89 -86.21
C ARG A 203 -6.67 -27.48 -87.27
#